data_AF-A0A235EJ24-F1
#
_entry.id   AF-A0A235EJ24-F1
#
_cell.length_a   1.000
_cell.length_b   1.000
_cell.length_c   1.000
_cell.angle_alpha   90.00
_cell.angle_beta   90.00
_cell.angle_gamma   90.00
#
_symmetry.space_group_name_H-M   'P 1'
#
loop_
_entity.id
_entity.type
_entity.pdbx_description
1 polymer ?
#
loop_
_entity_poly.entity_id
_entity_poly.type
_entity_poly.pdbx_seq_one_letter_code
_entity_poly.pdbx_strand_id
1 'polypeptide(L)'
;MPPLLLFPAARWRLIQASALALTLALVGCAQPAPAPPHKPVPIATPAPPPPPPEPPGRIIFAGFAMHSQAKAFRNDVLLAEQRVKEIDPNALMLKLANPARDQPTDWPQATAENFALVMSKTAEVARPRDRVLLFISTHSNPGLLNISAGGKNLQPLTPQALSDALAPLNKVPVLVVLSACYSGAFVEPLKAPNRVVITATDARRTSFQCKYGGNHTPFAEALFGQAGGASLSVSDWMGEAQKSIAAQEKRRKLPASQPRIFVGEEAKAWANQPLKHWLQAP
;
A
#
# COMPACT_ATOMS: atom_id res chain seq x y z
N MET A 1 57.10 38.28 -44.46
CA MET A 1 58.47 38.79 -44.24
C MET A 1 58.36 40.19 -43.62
N PRO A 2 59.20 40.58 -42.64
CA PRO A 2 60.09 39.83 -41.74
C PRO A 2 59.89 40.37 -40.28
N PRO A 3 60.85 40.44 -39.33
CA PRO A 3 62.09 39.68 -39.09
C PRO A 3 62.33 39.26 -37.58
N LEU A 4 63.40 38.47 -37.34
CA LEU A 4 64.36 38.52 -36.20
C LEU A 4 63.85 38.14 -34.77
N LEU A 5 64.54 37.42 -33.87
CA LEU A 5 65.97 37.31 -33.55
C LEU A 5 66.33 35.93 -32.93
N LEU A 6 67.48 35.40 -33.34
CA LEU A 6 68.29 34.38 -32.67
C LEU A 6 69.46 35.09 -31.96
N PHE A 7 69.87 34.66 -30.75
CA PHE A 7 71.23 34.85 -30.26
C PHE A 7 71.74 33.67 -29.41
N PRO A 8 73.05 33.38 -29.42
CA PRO A 8 73.63 32.09 -29.00
C PRO A 8 74.38 32.13 -27.66
N ALA A 9 74.84 30.93 -27.28
CA ALA A 9 75.67 30.59 -26.13
C ALA A 9 77.08 31.21 -26.15
N ALA A 10 77.70 31.40 -24.97
CA ALA A 10 79.06 30.96 -24.67
C ALA A 10 79.51 31.28 -23.22
N ARG A 11 79.98 30.22 -22.53
CA ARG A 11 81.21 30.09 -21.70
C ARG A 11 81.70 31.28 -20.87
N TRP A 12 82.05 31.02 -19.60
CA TRP A 12 83.26 31.49 -18.86
C TRP A 12 83.45 30.58 -17.63
N ARG A 13 84.46 29.69 -17.60
CA ARG A 13 85.85 29.83 -17.10
C ARG A 13 85.99 30.14 -15.60
N LEU A 14 86.67 29.19 -14.95
CA LEU A 14 87.11 29.07 -13.55
C LEU A 14 88.04 30.21 -13.11
N ILE A 15 87.91 30.63 -11.85
CA ILE A 15 89.02 31.15 -11.03
C ILE A 15 88.87 30.59 -9.60
N GLN A 16 89.89 29.85 -9.16
CA GLN A 16 90.10 29.45 -7.78
C GLN A 16 90.69 30.62 -6.99
N ALA A 17 90.23 30.82 -5.76
CA ALA A 17 90.94 31.59 -4.75
C ALA A 17 90.82 30.88 -3.40
N SER A 18 91.94 30.30 -2.97
CA SER A 18 92.14 29.73 -1.65
C SER A 18 92.27 30.85 -0.63
N ALA A 19 91.46 30.82 0.42
CA ALA A 19 91.67 31.63 1.62
C ALA A 19 91.62 30.72 2.85
N LEU A 20 92.81 30.47 3.41
CA LEU A 20 93.02 29.82 4.68
C LEU A 20 92.56 30.81 5.77
N ALA A 21 91.53 30.48 6.54
CA ALA A 21 91.07 31.28 7.67
C ALA A 21 90.96 30.41 8.93
N LEU A 22 91.65 30.88 9.96
CA LEU A 22 91.78 30.39 11.33
C LEU A 22 90.51 29.76 11.92
N THR A 23 90.63 28.52 12.40
CA THR A 23 89.63 27.85 13.25
C THR A 23 89.69 28.39 14.69
N LEU A 24 88.79 29.31 15.04
CA LEU A 24 88.38 29.54 16.43
C LEU A 24 87.23 28.58 16.76
N ALA A 25 87.48 27.61 17.63
CA ALA A 25 86.43 26.75 18.18
C ALA A 25 85.65 27.51 19.26
N LEU A 26 84.57 28.18 18.86
CA LEU A 26 83.52 28.63 19.77
C LEU A 26 82.54 27.47 19.94
N VAL A 27 82.56 26.83 21.11
CA VAL A 27 81.50 25.90 21.54
C VAL A 27 80.27 26.75 21.87
N GLY A 28 79.46 27.03 20.84
CA GLY A 28 78.14 27.60 21.00
C GLY A 28 77.13 26.49 21.31
N CYS A 29 76.48 26.58 22.47
CA CYS A 29 75.30 25.77 22.76
C CYS A 29 74.18 26.16 21.77
N ALA A 30 73.95 25.35 20.74
CA ALA A 30 72.81 25.51 19.85
C ALA A 30 71.52 25.17 20.63
N GLN A 31 70.70 26.16 20.94
CA GLN A 31 69.33 25.93 21.42
C GLN A 31 68.48 25.40 20.26
N PRO A 32 67.71 24.32 20.45
CA PRO A 32 66.79 23.83 19.42
C PRO A 32 65.70 24.87 19.15
N ALA A 33 65.39 25.09 17.88
CA ALA A 33 64.34 26.01 17.46
C ALA A 33 62.97 25.60 18.04
N PRO A 34 62.12 26.56 18.46
CA PRO A 34 60.79 26.24 18.96
C PRO A 34 59.94 25.64 17.84
N ALA A 35 59.25 24.55 18.15
CA ALA A 35 58.31 23.91 17.23
C ALA A 35 57.20 24.90 16.83
N PRO A 36 56.72 24.85 15.57
CA PRO A 36 55.64 25.73 15.13
C PRO A 36 54.36 25.46 15.95
N PRO A 37 53.55 26.49 16.24
CA PRO A 37 52.35 26.31 17.04
C PRO A 37 51.37 25.34 16.36
N HIS A 38 50.90 24.35 17.11
CA HIS A 38 49.87 23.43 16.64
C HIS A 38 48.59 24.21 16.30
N LYS A 39 48.16 24.14 15.03
CA LYS A 39 46.84 24.64 14.63
C LYS A 39 45.78 23.83 15.40
N PRO A 40 44.81 24.46 16.08
CA PRO A 40 43.72 23.73 16.72
C PRO A 40 42.99 22.88 15.69
N VAL A 41 42.92 21.57 15.94
CA VAL A 41 42.09 20.66 15.13
C VAL A 41 40.63 21.06 15.37
N PRO A 42 39.85 21.37 14.32
CA PRO A 42 38.43 21.66 14.49
C PRO A 42 37.75 20.46 15.14
N ILE A 43 37.15 20.66 16.31
CA ILE A 43 36.31 19.63 16.94
C ILE A 43 35.11 19.45 16.01
N ALA A 44 35.04 18.32 15.33
CA ALA A 44 33.90 17.98 14.49
C ALA A 44 32.63 18.01 15.35
N THR A 45 31.64 18.80 14.94
CA THR A 45 30.33 18.83 15.58
C THR A 45 29.73 17.41 15.54
N PRO A 46 29.19 16.88 16.65
CA PRO A 46 28.57 15.56 16.65
C PRO A 46 27.45 15.53 15.60
N ALA A 47 27.42 14.47 14.80
CA ALA A 47 26.35 14.27 13.83
C ALA A 47 24.99 14.28 14.56
N PRO A 48 23.93 14.84 13.95
CA PRO A 48 22.59 14.77 14.52
C PRO A 48 22.22 13.30 14.79
N PRO A 49 21.48 13.01 15.88
CA PRO A 49 20.99 11.66 16.11
C PRO A 49 20.14 11.20 14.92
N PRO A 50 20.18 9.90 14.58
CA PRO A 50 19.35 9.37 13.50
C PRO A 50 17.87 9.65 13.79
N PRO A 51 17.04 9.85 12.75
CA PRO A 51 15.61 10.02 12.95
C PRO A 51 15.02 8.79 13.66
N PRO A 52 13.94 8.97 14.45
CA PRO A 52 13.26 7.83 15.07
C PRO A 52 12.83 6.83 14.00
N PRO A 53 12.82 5.52 14.32
CA PRO A 53 12.43 4.49 13.37
C PRO A 53 11.01 4.73 12.88
N GLU A 54 10.78 4.53 11.58
CA GLU A 54 9.45 4.63 11.02
C GLU A 54 8.52 3.62 11.72
N PRO A 55 7.28 4.03 12.07
CA PRO A 55 6.34 3.11 12.69
C PRO A 55 6.02 1.96 11.73
N PRO A 56 5.68 0.76 12.25
CA PRO A 56 5.28 -0.35 11.40
C PRO A 56 4.05 0.05 10.57
N GLY A 57 3.99 -0.52 9.35
CA GLY A 57 2.79 -0.46 8.53
C GLY A 57 1.60 -1.05 9.27
N ARG A 58 0.39 -0.59 8.93
CA ARG A 58 -0.87 -1.17 9.42
C ARG A 58 -1.85 -1.33 8.27
N ILE A 59 -2.84 -2.20 8.45
CA ILE A 59 -3.99 -2.27 7.58
C ILE A 59 -5.00 -1.18 8.00
N ILE A 60 -5.48 -0.42 7.03
CA ILE A 60 -6.69 0.39 7.16
C ILE A 60 -7.82 -0.39 6.48
N PHE A 61 -8.70 -0.96 7.28
CA PHE A 61 -9.87 -1.68 6.78
C PHE A 61 -11.05 -0.72 6.64
N ALA A 62 -11.65 -0.70 5.46
CA ALA A 62 -12.87 0.05 5.18
C ALA A 62 -13.96 -0.90 4.68
N GLY A 63 -14.87 -1.30 5.57
CA GLY A 63 -15.95 -2.25 5.29
C GLY A 63 -17.30 -1.56 5.14
N PHE A 64 -17.99 -1.81 4.03
CA PHE A 64 -19.28 -1.20 3.70
C PHE A 64 -20.35 -2.27 3.42
N ALA A 65 -21.35 -2.33 4.29
CA ALA A 65 -22.57 -3.10 4.08
C ALA A 65 -23.67 -2.17 3.55
N MET A 66 -23.84 -2.08 2.23
CA MET A 66 -24.59 -0.98 1.61
C MET A 66 -26.10 -1.23 1.45
N HIS A 67 -26.62 -2.42 1.78
CA HIS A 67 -28.02 -2.76 1.53
C HIS A 67 -28.76 -3.24 2.78
N SER A 68 -29.94 -2.65 3.03
CA SER A 68 -30.76 -2.89 4.24
C SER A 68 -31.70 -4.10 4.19
N GLN A 69 -31.72 -4.86 3.09
CA GLN A 69 -32.68 -5.96 2.91
C GLN A 69 -32.32 -7.24 3.70
N ALA A 70 -31.04 -7.47 3.99
CA ALA A 70 -30.59 -8.72 4.59
C ALA A 70 -29.47 -8.49 5.62
N LYS A 71 -29.44 -9.34 6.65
CA LYS A 71 -28.42 -9.31 7.70
C LYS A 71 -27.02 -9.67 7.17
N ALA A 72 -26.96 -10.41 6.07
CA ALA A 72 -25.75 -10.94 5.46
C ALA A 72 -24.70 -9.86 5.18
N PHE A 73 -25.07 -8.68 4.69
CA PHE A 73 -24.10 -7.66 4.29
C PHE A 73 -23.28 -7.14 5.49
N ARG A 74 -23.94 -6.84 6.61
CA ARG A 74 -23.25 -6.44 7.84
C ARG A 74 -22.43 -7.59 8.43
N ASN A 75 -22.96 -8.81 8.38
CA ASN A 75 -22.25 -10.00 8.85
C ASN A 75 -20.98 -10.25 8.03
N ASP A 76 -21.01 -10.03 6.72
CA ASP A 76 -19.84 -10.13 5.85
C ASP A 76 -18.74 -9.14 6.28
N VAL A 77 -19.11 -7.91 6.64
CA VAL A 77 -18.15 -6.91 7.14
C VAL A 77 -17.51 -7.36 8.45
N LEU A 78 -18.28 -7.99 9.35
CA LEU A 78 -17.76 -8.57 10.60
C LEU A 78 -16.83 -9.76 10.33
N LEU A 79 -17.15 -10.60 9.35
CA LEU A 79 -16.30 -11.72 8.96
C LEU A 79 -14.97 -11.23 8.35
N ALA A 80 -15.03 -10.21 7.50
CA ALA A 80 -13.84 -9.56 6.95
C ALA A 80 -12.99 -8.90 8.05
N GLU A 81 -13.62 -8.24 9.03
CA GLU A 81 -12.95 -7.66 10.19
C GLU A 81 -12.17 -8.72 10.99
N GLN A 82 -12.76 -9.89 11.22
CA GLN A 82 -12.07 -10.98 11.91
C GLN A 82 -10.79 -11.39 11.16
N ARG A 83 -10.88 -11.60 9.85
CA ARG A 83 -9.73 -11.93 9.01
C ARG A 83 -8.66 -10.83 9.06
N VAL A 84 -9.06 -9.56 8.99
CA VAL A 84 -8.09 -8.46 9.10
C VAL A 84 -7.39 -8.48 10.45
N LYS A 85 -8.10 -8.72 11.57
CA LYS A 85 -7.49 -8.83 12.90
C LYS A 85 -6.50 -9.99 13.03
N GLU A 86 -6.76 -11.10 12.34
CA GLU A 86 -5.82 -12.24 12.26
C GLU A 86 -4.51 -11.86 11.54
N ILE A 87 -4.59 -10.93 10.58
CA ILE A 87 -3.44 -10.47 9.79
C ILE A 87 -2.69 -9.34 10.50
N ASP A 88 -3.45 -8.36 11.01
CA ASP A 88 -2.95 -7.17 11.68
C ASP A 88 -3.83 -6.84 12.89
N PRO A 89 -3.39 -7.15 14.12
CA PRO A 89 -4.14 -6.82 15.33
C PRO A 89 -4.21 -5.31 15.62
N ASN A 90 -3.38 -4.48 14.96
CA ASN A 90 -3.34 -3.03 15.12
C ASN A 90 -4.07 -2.28 13.98
N ALA A 91 -4.83 -3.00 13.15
CA ALA A 91 -5.51 -2.43 12.01
C ALA A 91 -6.53 -1.34 12.41
N LEU A 92 -6.57 -0.27 11.63
CA LEU A 92 -7.58 0.78 11.76
C LEU A 92 -8.89 0.31 11.10
N MET A 93 -9.96 0.16 11.88
CA MET A 93 -11.23 -0.38 11.41
C MET A 93 -12.25 0.73 11.16
N LEU A 94 -12.64 0.91 9.90
CA LEU A 94 -13.73 1.79 9.47
C LEU A 94 -14.87 0.90 8.97
N LYS A 95 -15.98 0.86 9.72
CA LYS A 95 -17.13 -0.01 9.41
C LYS A 95 -18.37 0.84 9.24
N LEU A 96 -19.05 0.66 8.12
CA LEU A 96 -20.29 1.36 7.78
C LEU A 96 -21.33 0.33 7.35
N ALA A 97 -22.57 0.54 7.77
CA ALA A 97 -23.65 -0.36 7.43
C ALA A 97 -24.98 0.38 7.28
N ASN A 98 -25.77 -0.08 6.33
CA ASN A 98 -27.21 0.16 6.29
C ASN A 98 -27.89 -1.10 6.83
N PRO A 99 -28.18 -1.16 8.15
CA PRO A 99 -28.61 -2.40 8.80
C PRO A 99 -29.99 -2.85 8.33
N ALA A 100 -30.24 -4.16 8.41
CA ALA A 100 -31.58 -4.72 8.28
C ALA A 100 -32.47 -4.36 9.49
N ARG A 101 -33.79 -4.55 9.36
CA ARG A 101 -34.81 -4.13 10.35
C ARG A 101 -34.49 -4.52 11.81
N ASP A 102 -33.82 -5.65 12.03
CA ASP A 102 -33.49 -6.17 13.36
C ASP A 102 -31.96 -6.24 13.60
N GLN A 103 -31.20 -5.32 13.03
CA GLN A 103 -29.77 -5.16 13.29
C GLN A 103 -29.49 -3.82 13.98
N PRO A 104 -28.45 -3.73 14.83
CA PRO A 104 -28.06 -2.47 15.45
C PRO A 104 -27.72 -1.38 14.43
N THR A 105 -28.08 -0.14 14.75
CA THR A 105 -27.76 1.09 14.01
C THR A 105 -26.58 1.84 14.66
N ASP A 106 -25.62 1.09 15.17
CA ASP A 106 -24.43 1.55 15.92
C ASP A 106 -23.25 1.96 15.02
N TRP A 107 -23.33 1.72 13.72
CA TRP A 107 -22.33 2.13 12.73
C TRP A 107 -22.87 3.28 11.86
N PRO A 108 -21.99 4.17 11.37
CA PRO A 108 -22.38 5.15 10.37
C PRO A 108 -23.01 4.48 9.13
N GLN A 109 -23.94 5.18 8.48
CA GLN A 109 -24.62 4.67 7.29
C GLN A 109 -23.66 4.49 6.12
N ALA A 110 -23.78 3.39 5.38
CA ALA A 110 -23.00 3.11 4.19
C ALA A 110 -23.66 3.74 2.95
N THR A 111 -23.51 5.06 2.80
CA THR A 111 -23.99 5.83 1.63
C THR A 111 -22.85 6.14 0.66
N ALA A 112 -23.17 6.64 -0.54
CA ALA A 112 -22.16 7.05 -1.52
C ALA A 112 -21.32 8.22 -1.00
N GLU A 113 -21.94 9.15 -0.29
CA GLU A 113 -21.28 10.33 0.30
C GLU A 113 -20.31 9.91 1.41
N ASN A 114 -20.77 9.04 2.34
CA ASN A 114 -19.91 8.53 3.40
C ASN A 114 -18.78 7.65 2.84
N PHE A 115 -19.04 6.90 1.76
CA PHE A 115 -18.00 6.16 1.06
C PHE A 115 -16.90 7.10 0.52
N ALA A 116 -17.27 8.14 -0.23
CA ALA A 116 -16.32 9.11 -0.76
C ALA A 116 -15.53 9.83 0.37
N LEU A 117 -16.22 10.22 1.44
CA LEU A 117 -15.59 10.84 2.61
C LEU A 117 -14.57 9.91 3.27
N VAL A 118 -14.91 8.64 3.46
CA VAL A 118 -14.00 7.64 4.06
C VAL A 118 -12.78 7.42 3.18
N MET A 119 -12.91 7.34 1.85
CA MET A 119 -11.75 7.20 0.95
C MET A 119 -10.84 8.43 1.00
N SER A 120 -11.42 9.64 0.99
CA SER A 120 -10.67 10.89 1.13
C SER A 120 -9.93 10.96 2.47
N LYS A 121 -10.60 10.67 3.59
CA LYS A 121 -9.96 10.68 4.93
C LYS A 121 -8.93 9.57 5.11
N THR A 122 -9.15 8.42 4.48
CA THR A 122 -8.15 7.35 4.46
C THR A 122 -6.88 7.81 3.75
N ALA A 123 -7.00 8.52 2.61
CA ALA A 123 -5.85 9.05 1.91
C ALA A 123 -5.08 10.11 2.71
N GLU A 124 -5.77 10.94 3.50
CA GLU A 124 -5.13 11.94 4.39
C GLU A 124 -4.29 11.29 5.51
N VAL A 125 -4.72 10.13 6.03
CA VAL A 125 -4.09 9.48 7.19
C VAL A 125 -3.20 8.29 6.85
N ALA A 126 -3.23 7.82 5.59
CA ALA A 126 -2.42 6.70 5.13
C ALA A 126 -0.94 7.06 5.15
N ARG A 127 -0.13 6.18 5.74
CA ARG A 127 1.33 6.30 5.79
C ARG A 127 1.96 5.43 4.69
N PRO A 128 3.25 5.65 4.33
CA PRO A 128 3.89 4.92 3.24
C PRO A 128 3.83 3.39 3.35
N ARG A 129 3.86 2.86 4.57
CA ARG A 129 3.80 1.42 4.86
C ARG A 129 2.39 0.89 5.12
N ASP A 130 1.39 1.76 5.11
CA ASP A 130 0.01 1.35 5.35
C ASP A 130 -0.59 0.73 4.08
N ARG A 131 -1.50 -0.21 4.27
CA ARG A 131 -2.24 -0.86 3.18
C ARG A 131 -3.73 -0.71 3.44
N VAL A 132 -4.52 -0.53 2.38
CA VAL A 132 -5.97 -0.40 2.49
C VAL A 132 -6.63 -1.68 2.05
N LEU A 133 -7.54 -2.22 2.88
CA LEU A 133 -8.48 -3.25 2.47
C LEU A 133 -9.87 -2.62 2.42
N LEU A 134 -10.36 -2.36 1.20
CA LEU A 134 -11.73 -1.93 0.95
C LEU A 134 -12.60 -3.15 0.68
N PHE A 135 -13.67 -3.32 1.45
CA PHE A 135 -14.67 -4.35 1.23
C PHE A 135 -16.06 -3.74 1.08
N ILE A 136 -16.75 -4.07 0.00
CA ILE A 136 -18.15 -3.69 -0.23
C ILE A 136 -18.99 -4.96 -0.38
N SER A 137 -20.02 -5.11 0.46
CA SER A 137 -21.03 -6.17 0.34
C SER A 137 -22.40 -5.56 0.11
N THR A 138 -23.04 -5.90 -1.02
CA THR A 138 -24.33 -5.33 -1.41
C THR A 138 -25.04 -6.12 -2.52
N HIS A 139 -26.29 -5.73 -2.83
CA HIS A 139 -26.92 -6.07 -4.09
C HIS A 139 -26.43 -5.19 -5.24
N SER A 140 -26.64 -5.65 -6.46
CA SER A 140 -26.19 -4.94 -7.65
C SER A 140 -27.06 -5.28 -8.84
N ASN A 141 -27.26 -4.27 -9.68
CA ASN A 141 -27.78 -4.40 -11.03
C ASN A 141 -26.61 -4.28 -12.02
N PRO A 142 -26.75 -4.68 -13.29
CA PRO A 142 -25.69 -4.46 -14.28
C PRO A 142 -25.18 -3.02 -14.26
N GLY A 143 -23.90 -2.84 -13.90
CA GLY A 143 -23.24 -1.54 -13.83
C GLY A 143 -23.58 -0.68 -12.60
N LEU A 144 -24.25 -1.21 -11.56
CA LEU A 144 -24.64 -0.43 -10.37
C LEU A 144 -24.50 -1.24 -9.09
N LEU A 145 -23.69 -0.77 -8.13
CA LEU A 145 -23.74 -1.27 -6.76
C LEU A 145 -24.90 -0.56 -6.04
N ASN A 146 -25.91 -1.31 -5.65
CA ASN A 146 -27.11 -0.75 -5.04
C ASN A 146 -26.82 -0.28 -3.61
N ILE A 147 -27.48 0.79 -3.21
CA ILE A 147 -27.46 1.28 -1.84
C ILE A 147 -28.91 1.38 -1.38
N SER A 148 -29.22 0.83 -0.20
CA SER A 148 -30.51 1.04 0.45
C SER A 148 -30.36 1.18 1.95
N ALA A 149 -31.13 2.10 2.54
CA ALA A 149 -31.18 2.34 3.98
C ALA A 149 -32.62 2.57 4.43
N GLY A 150 -33.00 1.99 5.57
CA GLY A 150 -34.36 2.15 6.11
C GLY A 150 -35.47 1.70 5.16
N GLY A 151 -35.21 0.67 4.34
CA GLY A 151 -36.16 0.18 3.33
C GLY A 151 -36.33 1.06 2.09
N LYS A 152 -35.50 2.10 1.92
CA LYS A 152 -35.50 2.98 0.75
C LYS A 152 -34.23 2.79 -0.07
N ASN A 153 -34.36 2.78 -1.39
CA ASN A 153 -33.22 2.84 -2.29
C ASN A 153 -32.62 4.26 -2.26
N LEU A 154 -31.31 4.33 -2.17
CA LEU A 154 -30.52 5.56 -2.27
C LEU A 154 -29.81 5.58 -3.63
N GLN A 155 -29.11 6.68 -3.93
CA GLN A 155 -28.29 6.78 -5.13
C GLN A 155 -27.27 5.62 -5.16
N PRO A 156 -27.28 4.74 -6.18
CA PRO A 156 -26.32 3.65 -6.28
C PRO A 156 -24.93 4.16 -6.67
N LEU A 157 -23.90 3.35 -6.43
CA LEU A 157 -22.55 3.61 -6.93
C LEU A 157 -22.38 3.08 -8.35
N THR A 158 -21.99 3.97 -9.25
CA THR A 158 -21.55 3.62 -10.61
C THR A 158 -20.06 3.23 -10.59
N PRO A 159 -19.56 2.53 -11.63
CA PRO A 159 -18.13 2.22 -11.72
C PRO A 159 -17.25 3.46 -11.75
N GLN A 160 -17.70 4.53 -12.41
CA GLN A 160 -16.97 5.81 -12.43
C GLN A 160 -16.93 6.46 -11.05
N ALA A 161 -18.07 6.57 -10.36
CA ALA A 161 -18.12 7.16 -9.03
C ALA A 161 -17.25 6.37 -8.02
N LEU A 162 -17.22 5.04 -8.12
CA LEU A 162 -16.35 4.21 -7.31
C LEU A 162 -14.86 4.44 -7.63
N SER A 163 -14.51 4.59 -8.90
CA SER A 163 -13.13 4.88 -9.33
C SER A 163 -12.67 6.27 -8.89
N ASP A 164 -13.52 7.30 -9.06
CA ASP A 164 -13.23 8.68 -8.65
C ASP A 164 -13.00 8.78 -7.15
N ALA A 165 -13.83 8.11 -6.35
CA ALA A 165 -13.66 8.07 -4.90
C ALA A 165 -12.37 7.36 -4.46
N LEU A 166 -11.84 6.43 -5.26
CA LEU A 166 -10.55 5.76 -4.99
C LEU A 166 -9.34 6.53 -5.50
N ALA A 167 -9.52 7.55 -6.35
CA ALA A 167 -8.41 8.33 -6.92
C ALA A 167 -7.46 8.93 -5.85
N PRO A 168 -7.93 9.40 -4.68
CA PRO A 168 -7.04 9.86 -3.61
C PRO A 168 -6.05 8.79 -3.10
N LEU A 169 -6.37 7.51 -3.28
CA LEU A 169 -5.56 6.37 -2.84
C LEU A 169 -4.62 5.82 -3.93
N ASN A 170 -4.41 6.54 -5.04
CA ASN A 170 -3.56 6.10 -6.15
C ASN A 170 -2.09 5.83 -5.79
N LYS A 171 -1.62 6.27 -4.62
CA LYS A 171 -0.27 6.03 -4.11
C LYS A 171 -0.22 5.07 -2.91
N VAL A 172 -1.35 4.50 -2.51
CA VAL A 172 -1.46 3.61 -1.35
C VAL A 172 -1.77 2.20 -1.84
N PRO A 173 -1.10 1.13 -1.41
CA PRO A 173 -1.50 -0.22 -1.79
C PRO A 173 -2.95 -0.52 -1.38
N VAL A 174 -3.83 -0.84 -2.34
CA VAL A 174 -5.25 -1.11 -2.06
C VAL A 174 -5.68 -2.48 -2.54
N LEU A 175 -6.26 -3.28 -1.64
CA LEU A 175 -7.04 -4.46 -1.98
C LEU A 175 -8.53 -4.08 -1.96
N VAL A 176 -9.17 -4.11 -3.12
CA VAL A 176 -10.61 -3.88 -3.28
C VAL A 176 -11.31 -5.22 -3.43
N VAL A 177 -12.30 -5.49 -2.58
CA VAL A 177 -13.12 -6.70 -2.63
C VAL A 177 -14.59 -6.30 -2.79
N LEU A 178 -15.22 -6.75 -3.87
CA LEU A 178 -16.61 -6.46 -4.20
C LEU A 178 -17.46 -7.74 -4.14
N SER A 179 -18.29 -7.87 -3.11
CA SER A 179 -19.29 -8.93 -2.98
C SER A 179 -20.65 -8.45 -3.47
N ALA A 180 -20.88 -8.57 -4.78
CA ALA A 180 -22.17 -8.26 -5.41
C ALA A 180 -22.34 -8.99 -6.75
N CYS A 181 -23.58 -9.13 -7.23
CA CYS A 181 -23.86 -9.55 -8.62
C CYS A 181 -23.24 -8.57 -9.63
N TYR A 182 -22.86 -9.03 -10.81
CA TYR A 182 -22.26 -8.20 -11.88
C TYR A 182 -21.01 -7.42 -11.45
N SER A 183 -20.40 -7.76 -10.30
CA SER A 183 -19.29 -7.00 -9.71
C SER A 183 -18.05 -6.98 -10.60
N GLY A 184 -17.89 -7.96 -11.49
CA GLY A 184 -16.82 -7.97 -12.48
C GLY A 184 -16.85 -6.76 -13.44
N ALA A 185 -17.99 -6.07 -13.59
CA ALA A 185 -18.08 -4.86 -14.41
C ALA A 185 -17.27 -3.69 -13.82
N PHE A 186 -16.92 -3.77 -12.54
CA PHE A 186 -16.11 -2.78 -11.85
C PHE A 186 -14.61 -3.05 -11.97
N VAL A 187 -14.17 -4.19 -12.51
CA VAL A 187 -12.73 -4.49 -12.62
C VAL A 187 -12.04 -3.47 -13.52
N GLU A 188 -12.55 -3.24 -14.73
CA GLU A 188 -11.90 -2.35 -15.71
C GLU A 188 -11.75 -0.91 -15.18
N PRO A 189 -12.81 -0.26 -14.66
CA PRO A 189 -12.70 1.12 -14.20
C PRO A 189 -11.86 1.29 -12.93
N LEU A 190 -11.63 0.21 -12.17
CA LEU A 190 -10.85 0.24 -10.93
C LEU A 190 -9.38 -0.17 -11.10
N LYS A 191 -8.95 -0.56 -12.30
CA LYS A 191 -7.55 -0.93 -12.53
C LYS A 191 -6.61 0.22 -12.16
N ALA A 192 -5.57 -0.11 -11.40
CA ALA A 192 -4.42 0.76 -11.17
C ALA A 192 -3.21 -0.11 -10.80
N PRO A 193 -1.97 0.38 -11.00
CA PRO A 193 -0.77 -0.40 -10.73
C PRO A 193 -0.66 -0.89 -9.28
N ASN A 194 -1.09 -0.06 -8.32
CA ASN A 194 -1.02 -0.28 -6.88
C ASN A 194 -2.20 -1.09 -6.30
N ARG A 195 -3.12 -1.60 -7.14
CA ARG A 195 -4.38 -2.21 -6.69
C ARG A 195 -4.51 -3.68 -7.04
N VAL A 196 -5.13 -4.43 -6.12
CA VAL A 196 -5.78 -5.71 -6.43
C VAL A 196 -7.28 -5.50 -6.37
N VAL A 197 -8.00 -6.02 -7.35
CA VAL A 197 -9.48 -5.97 -7.39
C VAL A 197 -10.02 -7.39 -7.47
N ILE A 198 -10.80 -7.79 -6.48
CA ILE A 198 -11.45 -9.08 -6.36
C ILE A 198 -12.96 -8.90 -6.46
N THR A 199 -13.63 -9.73 -7.26
CA THR A 199 -15.08 -9.65 -7.46
C THR A 199 -15.76 -11.01 -7.32
N ALA A 200 -16.96 -11.02 -6.75
CA ALA A 200 -17.77 -12.23 -6.55
C ALA A 200 -18.27 -12.87 -7.85
N THR A 201 -18.33 -12.09 -8.94
CA THR A 201 -18.83 -12.55 -10.25
C THR A 201 -18.02 -11.94 -11.40
N ASP A 202 -18.22 -12.45 -12.61
CA ASP A 202 -17.87 -11.71 -13.82
C ASP A 202 -18.84 -10.52 -14.07
N ALA A 203 -18.61 -9.75 -15.14
CA ALA A 203 -19.38 -8.55 -15.47
C ALA A 203 -20.82 -8.81 -15.94
N ARG A 204 -21.15 -10.03 -16.37
CA ARG A 204 -22.43 -10.39 -17.02
C ARG A 204 -23.24 -11.39 -16.20
N ARG A 205 -22.74 -11.79 -15.04
CA ARG A 205 -23.33 -12.86 -14.23
C ARG A 205 -23.81 -12.38 -12.88
N THR A 206 -24.88 -13.02 -12.43
CA THR A 206 -25.29 -12.98 -11.04
C THR A 206 -24.46 -13.95 -10.20
N SER A 207 -24.51 -13.77 -8.89
CA SER A 207 -24.07 -14.77 -7.93
C SER A 207 -25.24 -15.77 -7.69
N PHE A 208 -25.37 -16.34 -6.49
CA PHE A 208 -26.37 -17.33 -6.06
C PHE A 208 -27.84 -16.83 -6.06
N GLN A 209 -28.26 -16.13 -7.12
CA GLN A 209 -29.61 -15.68 -7.46
C GLN A 209 -30.32 -14.85 -6.38
N CYS A 210 -29.58 -14.08 -5.59
CA CYS A 210 -30.09 -13.18 -4.53
C CYS A 210 -30.98 -13.85 -3.46
N LYS A 211 -31.13 -15.19 -3.46
CA LYS A 211 -31.97 -15.99 -2.55
C LYS A 211 -31.13 -16.94 -1.70
N TYR A 212 -30.03 -16.43 -1.15
CA TYR A 212 -29.23 -17.18 -0.18
C TYR A 212 -29.68 -16.84 1.23
N GLY A 213 -30.21 -17.83 1.95
CA GLY A 213 -30.68 -17.68 3.34
C GLY A 213 -29.59 -17.86 4.40
N GLY A 214 -28.31 -17.88 4.01
CA GLY A 214 -27.21 -17.99 4.96
C GLY A 214 -26.91 -16.68 5.69
N ASN A 215 -26.10 -16.78 6.75
CA ASN A 215 -25.71 -15.63 7.57
C ASN A 215 -24.74 -14.68 6.85
N HIS A 216 -24.12 -15.13 5.77
CA HIS A 216 -23.14 -14.40 4.97
C HIS A 216 -23.49 -14.52 3.49
N THR A 217 -22.95 -13.66 2.63
CA THR A 217 -22.97 -13.95 1.20
C THR A 217 -22.05 -15.15 0.90
N PRO A 218 -22.39 -16.03 -0.06
CA PRO A 218 -21.55 -17.20 -0.37
C PRO A 218 -20.11 -16.83 -0.70
N PHE A 219 -19.91 -15.69 -1.36
CA PHE A 219 -18.58 -15.20 -1.71
C PHE A 219 -17.79 -14.71 -0.50
N ALA A 220 -18.39 -13.90 0.38
CA ALA A 220 -17.71 -13.45 1.59
C ALA A 220 -17.36 -14.63 2.51
N GLU A 221 -18.26 -15.60 2.65
CA GLU A 221 -18.01 -16.84 3.39
C GLU A 221 -16.85 -17.64 2.77
N ALA A 222 -16.87 -17.83 1.44
CA ALA A 222 -15.83 -18.55 0.73
C ALA A 222 -14.47 -17.84 0.72
N LEU A 223 -14.42 -16.53 0.85
CA LEU A 223 -13.19 -15.74 0.86
C LEU A 223 -12.68 -15.52 2.30
N PHE A 224 -13.43 -14.82 3.13
CA PHE A 224 -13.01 -14.46 4.50
C PHE A 224 -13.16 -15.60 5.51
N GLY A 225 -14.01 -16.60 5.26
CA GLY A 225 -14.21 -17.75 6.16
C GLY A 225 -13.18 -18.88 6.03
N GLN A 226 -12.19 -18.75 5.14
CA GLN A 226 -11.23 -19.82 4.87
C GLN A 226 -10.29 -20.11 6.06
N ALA A 227 -10.22 -21.35 6.53
CA ALA A 227 -9.22 -21.74 7.51
C ALA A 227 -7.79 -21.51 6.97
N GLY A 228 -6.93 -20.90 7.79
CA GLY A 228 -5.53 -20.65 7.41
C GLY A 228 -5.33 -19.59 6.32
N GLY A 229 -6.37 -18.84 5.93
CA GLY A 229 -6.27 -17.85 4.85
C GLY A 229 -5.20 -16.77 5.07
N ALA A 230 -4.87 -16.44 6.32
CA ALA A 230 -3.76 -15.52 6.64
C ALA A 230 -2.38 -16.03 6.16
N SER A 231 -2.21 -17.33 5.93
CA SER A 231 -0.96 -17.89 5.39
C SER A 231 -0.91 -17.96 3.85
N LEU A 232 -2.00 -17.61 3.17
CA LEU A 232 -2.08 -17.62 1.70
C LEU A 232 -1.66 -16.26 1.14
N SER A 233 -1.14 -16.26 -0.09
CA SER A 233 -1.04 -15.04 -0.89
C SER A 233 -2.44 -14.53 -1.27
N VAL A 234 -2.59 -13.27 -1.69
CA VAL A 234 -3.90 -12.76 -2.14
C VAL A 234 -4.42 -13.57 -3.33
N SER A 235 -3.53 -13.96 -4.24
CA SER A 235 -3.85 -14.79 -5.40
C SER A 235 -4.32 -16.20 -5.00
N ASP A 236 -3.63 -16.85 -4.06
CA ASP A 236 -4.01 -18.19 -3.58
C ASP A 236 -5.28 -18.14 -2.73
N TRP A 237 -5.42 -17.11 -1.90
CA TRP A 237 -6.63 -16.83 -1.11
C TRP A 237 -7.86 -16.70 -2.00
N MET A 238 -7.74 -15.97 -3.11
CA MET A 238 -8.79 -15.91 -4.13
C MET A 238 -9.00 -17.25 -4.84
N GLY A 239 -7.92 -17.97 -5.17
CA GLY A 239 -7.98 -19.27 -5.82
C GLY A 239 -8.77 -20.30 -5.01
N GLU A 240 -8.57 -20.35 -3.68
CA GLU A 240 -9.34 -21.20 -2.79
C GLU A 240 -10.82 -20.77 -2.71
N ALA A 241 -11.10 -19.47 -2.74
CA ALA A 241 -12.47 -18.97 -2.79
C ALA A 241 -13.18 -19.41 -4.09
N GLN A 242 -12.49 -19.34 -5.23
CA GLN A 242 -13.01 -19.80 -6.53
C GLN A 242 -13.35 -21.29 -6.51
N LYS A 243 -12.45 -22.13 -5.95
CA LYS A 243 -12.68 -23.57 -5.80
C LYS A 243 -13.90 -23.85 -4.93
N SER A 244 -14.01 -23.16 -3.79
CA SER A 244 -15.15 -23.29 -2.87
C SER A 244 -16.47 -22.91 -3.55
N ILE A 245 -16.50 -21.77 -4.25
CA ILE A 245 -17.69 -21.29 -4.96
C ILE A 245 -18.10 -22.26 -6.07
N ALA A 246 -17.17 -22.69 -6.92
CA ALA A 246 -17.47 -23.63 -7.99
C ALA A 246 -18.03 -24.96 -7.45
N ALA A 247 -17.50 -25.45 -6.33
CA ALA A 247 -18.00 -26.65 -5.67
C ALA A 247 -19.43 -26.45 -5.11
N GLN A 248 -19.72 -25.30 -4.50
CA GLN A 248 -21.05 -24.96 -4.00
C GLN A 248 -22.07 -24.84 -5.14
N GLU A 249 -21.72 -24.15 -6.22
CA GLU A 249 -22.57 -23.97 -7.40
C GLU A 249 -22.88 -25.32 -8.06
N LYS A 250 -21.87 -26.19 -8.22
CA LYS A 250 -22.06 -27.55 -8.74
C LYS A 250 -23.02 -28.36 -7.89
N ARG A 251 -22.86 -28.36 -6.56
CA ARG A 251 -23.76 -29.08 -5.63
C ARG A 251 -25.20 -28.58 -5.73
N ARG A 252 -25.39 -27.27 -5.94
CA ARG A 252 -26.70 -26.61 -6.00
C ARG A 252 -27.27 -26.51 -7.41
N LYS A 253 -26.56 -27.02 -8.44
CA LYS A 253 -26.93 -26.93 -9.86
C LYS A 253 -27.18 -25.48 -10.32
N LEU A 254 -26.35 -24.55 -9.85
CA LEU A 254 -26.44 -23.14 -10.20
C LEU A 254 -25.52 -22.80 -11.39
N PRO A 255 -25.86 -21.79 -12.20
CA PRO A 255 -24.93 -21.21 -13.16
C PRO A 255 -23.68 -20.70 -12.43
N ALA A 256 -22.50 -20.94 -13.01
CA ALA A 256 -21.25 -20.49 -12.41
C ALA A 256 -21.16 -18.96 -12.39
N SER A 257 -20.85 -18.34 -11.25
CA SER A 257 -20.73 -16.88 -11.10
C SER A 257 -19.42 -16.31 -11.67
N GLN A 258 -18.39 -17.16 -11.76
CA GLN A 258 -17.04 -16.86 -12.26
C GLN A 258 -16.36 -15.67 -11.54
N PRO A 259 -16.09 -15.79 -10.22
CA PRO A 259 -15.38 -14.75 -9.47
C PRO A 259 -14.05 -14.36 -10.14
N ARG A 260 -13.69 -13.07 -10.11
CA ARG A 260 -12.50 -12.53 -10.83
C ARG A 260 -11.50 -11.91 -9.87
N ILE A 261 -10.26 -11.85 -10.34
CA ILE A 261 -9.17 -11.09 -9.72
C ILE A 261 -8.40 -10.34 -10.80
N PHE A 262 -8.07 -9.09 -10.51
CA PHE A 262 -7.08 -8.29 -11.20
C PHE A 262 -5.96 -7.94 -10.23
N VAL A 263 -4.72 -8.04 -10.68
CA VAL A 263 -3.53 -7.65 -9.91
C VAL A 263 -2.75 -6.63 -10.73
N GLY A 264 -2.65 -5.40 -10.23
CA GLY A 264 -1.83 -4.36 -10.83
C GLY A 264 -0.34 -4.68 -10.77
N GLU A 265 0.45 -4.04 -11.64
CA GLU A 265 1.88 -4.34 -11.78
C GLU A 265 2.67 -4.12 -10.50
N GLU A 266 2.50 -2.98 -9.82
CA GLU A 266 3.13 -2.71 -8.51
C GLU A 266 2.56 -3.63 -7.42
N ALA A 267 1.28 -4.00 -7.55
CA ALA A 267 0.62 -4.83 -6.58
C ALA A 267 1.15 -6.26 -6.49
N LYS A 268 1.76 -6.78 -7.57
CA LYS A 268 2.37 -8.12 -7.58
C LYS A 268 3.38 -8.33 -6.44
N ALA A 269 4.13 -7.29 -6.07
CA ALA A 269 5.16 -7.37 -5.03
C ALA A 269 4.60 -7.74 -3.65
N TRP A 270 3.36 -7.34 -3.35
CA TRP A 270 2.69 -7.62 -2.08
C TRP A 270 1.59 -8.66 -2.19
N ALA A 271 0.92 -8.78 -3.34
CA ALA A 271 -0.18 -9.72 -3.56
C ALA A 271 0.28 -11.17 -3.60
N ASN A 272 1.54 -11.41 -3.98
CA ASN A 272 2.15 -12.74 -4.05
C ASN A 272 2.79 -13.18 -2.71
N GLN A 273 2.71 -12.35 -1.67
CA GLN A 273 3.21 -12.70 -0.34
C GLN A 273 2.06 -13.19 0.54
N PRO A 274 2.32 -14.12 1.49
CA PRO A 274 1.34 -14.50 2.50
C PRO A 274 0.74 -13.28 3.19
N LEU A 275 -0.58 -13.25 3.40
CA LEU A 275 -1.29 -12.13 4.02
C LEU A 275 -0.70 -11.75 5.39
N LYS A 276 -0.25 -12.72 6.19
CA LYS A 276 0.44 -12.48 7.47
C LYS A 276 1.76 -11.70 7.35
N HIS A 277 2.36 -11.64 6.17
CA HIS A 277 3.56 -10.85 5.87
C HIS A 277 3.24 -9.61 5.03
N TRP A 278 1.96 -9.31 4.80
CA TRP A 278 1.54 -8.27 3.86
C TRP A 278 2.15 -6.90 4.21
N LEU A 279 2.31 -6.57 5.49
CA LEU A 279 2.91 -5.31 5.97
C LEU A 279 4.45 -5.28 5.92
N GLN A 280 5.09 -6.42 5.63
CA GLN A 280 6.55 -6.54 5.46
C GLN A 280 6.97 -6.34 4.00
N ALA A 281 6.04 -6.54 3.07
CA ALA A 281 6.27 -6.27 1.66
C ALA A 281 6.61 -4.77 1.44
N PRO A 282 7.49 -4.47 0.47
CA PRO A 282 7.83 -3.10 0.10
C PRO A 282 6.62 -2.30 -0.40
#